data_AF-A0A2E5G881-F1
#
_entry.id   AF-A0A2E5G881-F1
#
_cell.length_a   1.000
_cell.length_b   1.000
_cell.length_c   1.000
_cell.angle_alpha   90.00
_cell.angle_beta   90.00
_cell.angle_gamma   90.00
#
_symmetry.space_group_name_H-M   'P 1'
#
loop_
_entity.id
_entity.type
_entity.pdbx_description
1 polymer ?
#
loop_
_entity_poly.entity_id
_entity_poly.type
_entity_poly.pdbx_seq_one_letter_code
_entity_poly.pdbx_strand_id
1 'polypeptide(L)'
;MAKDLTRHQQGIVNRYYEHHETIQSNKISDLVAELWLAGDPKTQTKLWSRAQVALMRMGIDANHVANIVKQRDIEAFAALVGQVDAGKTPTSLTGKKDPSTSEKRARGAISVSDGRTIGQMRTQLAAESGQDSLEEPNLKRALKAFRRKIKSLRREDESKIGSRYVTMGRESNICAITPPSNFPMTVWNKLAELGRLKKAGSGTFELP
;
A
#
# COMPACT_ATOMS: atom_id res chain seq x y z
N MET A 1 10.21 -9.65 11.58
CA MET A 1 10.15 -8.93 12.88
C MET A 1 9.89 -7.48 12.58
N ALA A 2 8.73 -6.96 13.01
CA ALA A 2 8.46 -5.53 12.92
C ALA A 2 9.51 -4.81 13.78
N LYS A 3 10.14 -3.79 13.23
CA LYS A 3 11.16 -3.04 13.96
C LYS A 3 10.43 -2.19 14.98
N ASP A 4 10.57 -2.50 16.27
CA ASP A 4 9.92 -1.75 17.34
C ASP A 4 10.34 -0.28 17.25
N LEU A 5 9.36 0.59 16.99
CA LEU A 5 9.56 2.04 16.89
C LEU A 5 9.98 2.57 18.27
N THR A 6 10.99 3.42 18.31
CA THR A 6 11.42 4.07 19.57
C THR A 6 10.31 4.97 20.10
N ARG A 7 10.29 5.26 21.41
CA ARG A 7 9.26 6.11 22.05
C ARG A 7 9.10 7.48 21.37
N HIS A 8 10.22 8.06 20.90
CA HIS A 8 10.20 9.29 20.13
C HIS A 8 9.56 9.11 18.73
N GLN A 9 9.90 8.02 18.03
CA GLN A 9 9.30 7.69 16.73
C GLN A 9 7.81 7.42 16.85
N GLN A 10 7.36 6.70 17.88
CA GLN A 10 5.94 6.50 18.18
C GLN A 10 5.23 7.84 18.39
N GLY A 11 5.85 8.77 19.13
CA GLY A 11 5.30 10.12 19.31
C GLY A 11 5.25 10.97 18.03
N ILE A 12 6.16 10.76 17.07
CA ILE A 12 6.07 11.40 15.74
C ILE A 12 4.94 10.78 14.93
N VAL A 13 4.85 9.45 14.93
CA VAL A 13 3.81 8.71 14.19
C VAL A 13 2.42 9.06 14.73
N ASN A 14 2.24 9.09 16.06
CA ASN A 14 0.98 9.48 16.67
C ASN A 14 0.58 10.91 16.30
N ARG A 15 1.48 11.89 16.44
CA ARG A 15 1.20 13.28 16.03
C ARG A 15 0.86 13.40 14.55
N TYR A 16 1.51 12.62 13.70
CA TYR A 16 1.17 12.58 12.27
C TYR A 16 -0.26 12.09 12.04
N TYR A 17 -0.67 11.01 12.72
CA TYR A 17 -2.04 10.50 12.61
C TYR A 17 -3.07 11.39 13.31
N GLU A 18 -2.71 12.06 14.40
CA GLU A 18 -3.57 13.06 15.08
C GLU A 18 -3.89 14.23 14.16
N HIS A 19 -2.93 14.67 13.34
CA HIS A 19 -3.08 15.81 12.43
C HIS A 19 -3.17 15.43 10.95
N HIS A 20 -3.45 14.15 10.64
CA HIS A 20 -3.44 13.68 9.25
C HIS A 20 -4.49 14.38 8.39
N GLU A 21 -5.67 14.65 8.95
CA GLU A 21 -6.76 15.37 8.29
C GLU A 21 -6.34 16.80 7.94
N THR A 22 -5.74 17.52 8.89
CA THR A 22 -5.22 18.89 8.66
C THR A 22 -4.15 18.90 7.56
N ILE A 23 -3.25 17.92 7.57
CA ILE A 23 -2.20 17.79 6.54
C ILE A 23 -2.81 17.51 5.16
N GLN A 24 -3.83 16.65 5.08
CA GLN A 24 -4.51 16.38 3.82
C GLN A 24 -5.33 17.60 3.35
N SER A 25 -6.03 18.30 4.25
CA SER A 25 -6.81 19.50 3.91
C SER A 25 -5.92 20.57 3.27
N ASN A 26 -4.79 20.92 3.91
CA ASN A 26 -3.81 21.86 3.37
C ASN A 26 -3.35 21.45 1.96
N LYS A 27 -3.07 20.16 1.77
CA LYS A 27 -2.65 19.63 0.46
C LYS A 27 -3.74 19.73 -0.60
N ILE A 28 -5.01 19.57 -0.22
CA ILE A 28 -6.13 19.71 -1.16
C ILE A 28 -6.30 21.19 -1.52
N SER A 29 -6.19 22.11 -0.56
CA SER A 29 -6.17 23.56 -0.81
C SER A 29 -5.05 23.97 -1.77
N ASP A 30 -3.85 23.43 -1.60
CA ASP A 30 -2.74 23.64 -2.55
C ASP A 30 -3.10 23.14 -3.96
N LEU A 31 -3.76 21.98 -4.08
CA LEU A 31 -4.19 21.44 -5.37
C LEU A 31 -5.29 22.29 -6.03
N VAL A 32 -6.21 22.88 -5.25
CA VAL A 32 -7.21 23.85 -5.76
C VAL A 32 -6.49 25.06 -6.34
N ALA A 33 -5.51 25.62 -5.62
CA ALA A 33 -4.74 26.77 -6.07
C ALA A 33 -3.90 26.46 -7.31
N GLU A 34 -3.24 25.28 -7.35
CA GLU A 34 -2.52 24.81 -8.52
C GLU A 34 -3.46 24.62 -9.73
N LEU A 35 -4.68 24.11 -9.52
CA LEU A 35 -5.69 23.97 -10.58
C LEU A 35 -6.17 25.32 -11.13
N TRP A 36 -6.34 26.32 -10.26
CA TRP A 36 -6.68 27.69 -10.66
C TRP A 36 -5.59 28.34 -11.51
N LEU A 37 -4.32 28.10 -11.18
CA LEU A 37 -3.18 28.68 -11.90
C LEU A 37 -2.80 27.89 -13.17
N ALA A 38 -3.13 26.60 -13.23
CA ALA A 38 -2.74 25.72 -14.33
C ALA A 38 -3.50 26.03 -15.62
N GLY A 39 -2.82 26.70 -16.56
CA GLY A 39 -3.33 26.97 -17.92
C GLY A 39 -3.19 25.83 -18.93
N ASP A 40 -2.43 24.77 -18.62
CA ASP A 40 -2.17 23.67 -19.56
C ASP A 40 -3.09 22.44 -19.31
N PRO A 41 -3.72 21.88 -20.36
CA PRO A 41 -4.68 20.78 -20.19
C PRO A 41 -4.04 19.45 -19.73
N LYS A 42 -2.73 19.23 -19.99
CA LYS A 42 -2.02 18.03 -19.53
C LYS A 42 -1.68 18.13 -18.05
N THR A 43 -1.31 19.31 -17.57
CA THR A 43 -1.06 19.53 -16.14
C THR A 43 -2.36 19.42 -15.34
N GLN A 44 -3.45 20.00 -15.81
CA GLN A 44 -4.78 19.87 -15.20
C GLN A 44 -5.19 18.41 -15.02
N THR A 45 -4.99 17.56 -16.03
CA THR A 45 -5.36 16.14 -15.93
C THR A 45 -4.58 15.43 -14.82
N LYS A 46 -3.28 15.71 -14.69
CA LYS A 46 -2.44 15.15 -13.60
C LYS A 46 -2.85 15.69 -12.23
N LEU A 47 -3.20 16.97 -12.13
CA LEU A 47 -3.68 17.60 -10.91
C LEU A 47 -5.00 17.00 -10.45
N TRP A 48 -5.95 16.81 -11.37
CA TRP A 48 -7.23 16.13 -11.08
C TRP A 48 -7.04 14.68 -10.61
N SER A 49 -6.11 13.92 -11.18
CA SER A 49 -5.78 12.58 -10.65
C SER A 49 -5.19 12.63 -9.24
N ARG A 50 -4.37 13.64 -8.93
CA ARG A 50 -3.82 13.85 -7.58
C ARG A 50 -4.91 14.26 -6.58
N ALA A 51 -5.81 15.15 -6.99
CA ALA A 51 -6.95 15.60 -6.21
C ALA A 51 -7.88 14.42 -5.87
N GLN A 52 -8.20 13.57 -6.84
CA GLN A 52 -8.99 12.36 -6.62
C GLN A 52 -8.40 11.47 -5.51
N VAL A 53 -7.09 11.20 -5.58
CA VAL A 53 -6.41 10.38 -4.56
C VAL A 53 -6.41 11.07 -3.20
N ALA A 54 -6.23 12.39 -3.14
CA ALA A 54 -6.28 13.14 -1.90
C ALA A 54 -7.67 13.09 -1.24
N LEU A 55 -8.74 13.26 -2.03
CA LEU A 55 -10.13 13.17 -1.54
C LEU A 55 -10.50 11.77 -1.06
N MET A 56 -10.05 10.71 -1.75
CA MET A 56 -10.27 9.33 -1.31
C MET A 56 -9.56 9.02 0.01
N ARG A 57 -8.39 9.63 0.26
CA ARG A 57 -7.66 9.48 1.54
C ARG A 57 -8.36 10.17 2.70
N MET A 58 -9.18 11.18 2.42
CA MET A 58 -10.05 11.85 3.40
C MET A 58 -11.35 11.08 3.69
N GLY A 59 -11.56 9.93 3.05
CA GLY A 59 -12.76 9.12 3.27
C GLY A 59 -14.04 9.67 2.63
N ILE A 60 -13.91 10.58 1.65
CA ILE A 60 -15.05 11.11 0.90
C ILE A 60 -15.55 10.05 -0.08
N ASP A 61 -16.88 9.93 -0.23
CA ASP A 61 -17.51 8.95 -1.10
C ASP A 61 -16.95 8.99 -2.54
N ALA A 62 -16.55 7.84 -3.05
CA ALA A 62 -15.87 7.72 -4.33
C ALA A 62 -16.73 8.17 -5.51
N ASN A 63 -18.06 8.02 -5.45
CA ASN A 63 -18.96 8.46 -6.53
C ASN A 63 -19.06 9.98 -6.57
N HIS A 64 -19.12 10.62 -5.40
CA HIS A 64 -19.13 12.07 -5.29
C HIS A 64 -17.82 12.67 -5.83
N VAL A 65 -16.68 12.10 -5.43
CA VAL A 65 -15.36 12.49 -5.96
C VAL A 65 -15.29 12.30 -7.48
N ALA A 66 -15.76 11.16 -7.99
CA ALA A 66 -15.75 10.88 -9.43
C ALA A 66 -16.59 11.88 -10.22
N ASN A 67 -17.74 12.30 -9.70
CA ASN A 67 -18.58 13.31 -10.34
C ASN A 67 -17.88 14.67 -10.41
N ILE A 68 -17.27 15.13 -9.31
CA ILE A 68 -16.53 16.41 -9.27
C ILE A 68 -15.35 16.38 -10.25
N VAL A 69 -14.55 15.32 -10.22
CA VAL A 69 -13.38 15.16 -11.09
C VAL A 69 -13.77 15.06 -12.56
N LYS A 70 -14.91 14.40 -12.87
CA LYS A 70 -15.44 14.28 -14.23
C LYS A 70 -15.95 15.62 -14.77
N GLN A 71 -16.63 16.39 -13.92
CA GLN A 71 -17.11 17.73 -14.27
C GLN A 71 -15.98 18.76 -14.32
N ARG A 72 -14.83 18.47 -13.70
CA ARG A 72 -13.68 19.38 -13.55
C ARG A 72 -14.10 20.74 -12.97
N ASP A 73 -15.08 20.69 -12.08
CA ASP A 73 -15.62 21.88 -11.43
C ASP A 73 -14.70 22.28 -10.26
N ILE A 74 -13.99 23.38 -10.45
CA ILE A 74 -13.03 23.91 -9.48
C ILE A 74 -13.75 24.55 -8.29
N GLU A 75 -14.90 25.18 -8.51
CA GLU A 75 -15.67 25.83 -7.44
C GLU A 75 -16.32 24.79 -6.53
N ALA A 76 -16.90 23.73 -7.11
CA ALA A 76 -17.43 22.61 -6.34
C ALA A 76 -16.31 21.91 -5.52
N PHE A 77 -15.11 21.80 -6.09
CA PHE A 77 -13.95 21.25 -5.40
C PHE A 77 -13.50 22.15 -4.22
N ALA A 78 -13.46 23.47 -4.40
CA ALA A 78 -13.14 24.42 -3.32
C ALA A 78 -14.21 24.41 -2.20
N ALA A 79 -15.49 24.37 -2.57
CA ALA A 79 -16.58 24.28 -1.62
C ALA A 79 -16.53 22.98 -0.79
N LEU A 80 -16.12 21.87 -1.41
CA LEU A 80 -15.91 20.60 -0.72
C LEU A 80 -14.80 20.71 0.35
N VAL A 81 -13.68 21.38 0.03
CA VAL A 81 -12.59 21.60 1.01
C VAL A 81 -13.08 22.41 2.20
N GLY A 82 -13.78 23.53 1.95
CA GLY A 82 -14.34 24.34 3.04
C GLY A 82 -15.36 23.58 3.89
N GLN A 83 -16.12 22.66 3.30
CA GLN A 83 -17.02 21.76 4.03
C GLN A 83 -16.27 20.75 4.90
N VAL A 84 -15.17 20.20 4.38
CA VAL A 84 -14.29 19.27 5.13
C VAL A 84 -13.61 19.98 6.30
N ASP A 85 -13.09 21.19 6.10
CA ASP A 85 -12.52 22.02 7.18
C ASP A 85 -13.57 22.41 8.23
N ALA A 86 -14.81 22.67 7.80
CA ALA A 86 -15.93 22.92 8.70
C ALA A 86 -16.47 21.65 9.40
N GLY A 87 -15.88 20.49 9.15
CA GLY A 87 -16.33 19.19 9.70
C GLY A 87 -17.68 18.72 9.16
N LYS A 88 -18.20 19.37 8.12
CA LYS A 88 -19.48 19.06 7.48
C LYS A 88 -19.21 18.20 6.26
N THR A 89 -18.90 16.92 6.44
CA THR A 89 -18.76 16.03 5.28
C THR A 89 -20.11 15.95 4.58
N PRO A 90 -20.19 16.20 3.25
CA PRO A 90 -21.41 15.98 2.47
C PRO A 90 -21.61 14.47 2.30
N THR A 91 -21.91 13.81 3.42
CA THR A 91 -22.31 12.42 3.51
C THR A 91 -23.82 12.39 3.41
N SER A 92 -24.31 12.18 2.19
CA SER A 92 -25.61 11.56 1.94
C SER A 92 -25.42 10.86 0.60
N LEU A 93 -25.22 9.54 0.53
CA LEU A 93 -26.17 8.50 0.89
C LEU A 93 -25.45 7.14 1.10
N THR A 94 -24.98 6.79 2.30
CA THR A 94 -24.96 5.40 2.78
C THR A 94 -24.95 5.38 4.31
N GLY A 95 -25.99 4.79 4.91
CA GLY A 95 -25.99 4.18 6.24
C GLY A 95 -25.81 5.09 7.46
N LYS A 96 -26.94 5.46 8.10
CA LYS A 96 -26.95 5.57 9.57
C LYS A 96 -26.37 4.28 10.16
N LYS A 97 -25.34 4.41 11.00
CA LYS A 97 -25.03 3.41 12.02
C LYS A 97 -24.82 4.16 13.34
N ASP A 98 -25.94 4.54 13.95
CA ASP A 98 -25.98 4.81 15.38
C ASP A 98 -25.56 3.53 16.14
N PRO A 99 -24.67 3.63 17.14
CA PRO A 99 -24.41 2.56 18.08
C PRO A 99 -25.47 2.61 19.19
N SER A 100 -25.99 1.44 19.56
CA SER A 100 -26.89 1.16 20.70
C SER A 100 -28.40 1.17 20.43
N THR A 101 -28.92 -0.01 20.08
CA THR A 101 -30.02 -0.65 20.83
C THR A 101 -29.89 -2.15 20.60
N SER A 102 -29.64 -2.88 21.70
CA SER A 102 -29.62 -4.33 21.75
C SER A 102 -31.02 -4.90 21.59
N GLU A 103 -31.24 -5.78 20.61
CA GLU A 103 -32.29 -6.80 20.75
C GLU A 103 -31.87 -8.15 20.12
N LYS A 104 -32.04 -9.19 20.94
CA LYS A 104 -31.68 -10.58 20.67
C LYS A 104 -32.72 -11.23 19.75
N ARG A 105 -32.29 -11.85 18.65
CA ARG A 105 -32.83 -13.06 17.96
C ARG A 105 -32.20 -13.07 16.56
N ALA A 106 -31.70 -14.14 15.97
CA ALA A 106 -31.77 -15.55 16.26
C ALA A 106 -30.44 -16.19 15.81
N ARG A 107 -30.08 -17.30 16.45
CA ARG A 107 -29.15 -18.26 15.87
C ARG A 107 -29.80 -18.80 14.60
N GLY A 108 -29.24 -18.44 13.45
CA GLY A 108 -29.62 -18.96 12.14
C GLY A 108 -28.35 -19.16 11.35
N ALA A 109 -27.87 -20.41 11.32
CA ALA A 109 -26.77 -20.83 10.49
C ALA A 109 -27.04 -20.48 9.02
N ILE A 110 -26.11 -19.80 8.38
CA ILE A 110 -25.94 -19.91 6.93
C ILE A 110 -24.62 -20.64 6.74
N SER A 111 -24.73 -21.96 6.77
CA SER A 111 -23.76 -22.87 6.18
C SER A 111 -23.63 -22.52 4.70
N VAL A 112 -22.51 -21.92 4.31
CA VAL A 112 -22.02 -22.08 2.94
C VAL A 112 -21.22 -23.37 2.96
N SER A 113 -21.78 -24.39 2.31
CA SER A 113 -21.45 -25.82 2.36
C SER A 113 -20.12 -26.22 1.72
N ASP A 114 -19.14 -25.34 1.69
CA ASP A 114 -17.78 -25.64 1.27
C ASP A 114 -16.88 -24.79 2.17
N GLY A 115 -16.16 -25.41 3.10
CA GLY A 115 -15.45 -24.76 4.21
C GLY A 115 -14.25 -23.90 3.78
N ARG A 116 -14.45 -22.92 2.89
CA ARG A 116 -13.42 -21.99 2.41
C ARG A 116 -13.55 -20.64 3.12
N THR A 117 -12.57 -20.32 3.95
CA THR A 117 -12.45 -19.01 4.59
C THR A 117 -12.18 -17.92 3.54
N ILE A 118 -12.57 -16.66 3.78
CA ILE A 118 -12.22 -15.52 2.89
C ILE A 118 -10.70 -15.40 2.69
N GLY A 119 -9.91 -15.81 3.68
CA GLY A 119 -8.45 -15.96 3.55
C GLY A 119 -8.07 -16.95 2.45
N GLN A 120 -8.76 -18.09 2.36
CA GLN A 120 -8.53 -19.14 1.35
C GLN A 120 -9.01 -18.72 -0.04
N MET A 121 -10.08 -17.95 -0.18
CA MET A 121 -10.49 -17.35 -1.47
C MET A 121 -9.46 -16.32 -1.99
N ARG A 122 -8.84 -15.55 -1.08
CA ARG A 122 -7.77 -14.60 -1.45
C ARG A 122 -6.46 -15.30 -1.83
N THR A 123 -6.17 -16.44 -1.20
CA THR A 123 -5.06 -17.33 -1.57
C THR A 123 -5.33 -18.04 -2.89
N GLN A 124 -6.57 -18.43 -3.18
CA GLN A 124 -6.97 -19.05 -4.46
C GLN A 124 -6.90 -18.07 -5.63
N LEU A 125 -7.33 -16.81 -5.45
CA LEU A 125 -7.20 -15.78 -6.50
C LEU A 125 -5.73 -15.39 -6.80
N ALA A 126 -4.81 -15.63 -5.85
CA ALA A 126 -3.37 -15.51 -6.10
C ALA A 126 -2.81 -16.72 -6.85
N ALA A 127 -3.34 -17.92 -6.62
CA ALA A 127 -2.95 -19.17 -7.28
C ALA A 127 -3.39 -19.26 -8.76
N GLU A 128 -4.44 -18.54 -9.14
CA GLU A 128 -4.92 -18.47 -10.54
C GLU A 128 -4.15 -17.46 -11.41
N SER A 129 -3.30 -16.63 -10.80
CA SER A 129 -2.28 -15.90 -11.55
C SER A 129 -1.18 -16.90 -11.91
N GLY A 130 -0.72 -16.96 -13.17
CA GLY A 130 0.29 -17.91 -13.66
C GLY A 130 1.70 -17.83 -13.02
N GLN A 131 1.77 -17.67 -11.71
CA GLN A 131 2.92 -17.63 -10.80
C GLN A 131 3.25 -19.00 -10.21
N ASP A 132 2.34 -19.97 -10.30
CA ASP A 132 2.54 -21.36 -9.87
C ASP A 132 3.11 -22.26 -10.99
N SER A 133 3.09 -21.79 -12.25
CA SER A 133 3.63 -22.56 -13.37
C SER A 133 5.17 -22.68 -13.26
N LEU A 134 5.70 -23.89 -13.36
CA LEU A 134 7.15 -24.17 -13.31
C LEU A 134 7.88 -23.82 -14.62
N GLU A 135 7.22 -23.06 -15.48
CA GLU A 135 7.74 -22.58 -16.76
C GLU A 135 8.95 -21.65 -16.62
N GLU A 136 9.86 -21.73 -17.60
CA GLU A 136 11.05 -20.88 -17.70
C GLU A 136 10.81 -19.36 -17.60
N PRO A 137 9.77 -18.77 -18.25
CA PRO A 137 9.41 -17.35 -18.04
C PRO A 137 9.10 -17.02 -16.57
N ASN A 138 8.43 -17.91 -15.85
CA ASN A 138 8.09 -17.68 -14.45
C ASN A 138 9.34 -17.77 -13.56
N LEU A 139 10.23 -18.73 -13.82
CA LEU A 139 11.54 -18.85 -13.16
C LEU A 139 12.41 -17.59 -13.36
N LYS A 140 12.38 -16.98 -14.56
CA LYS A 140 13.07 -15.72 -14.85
C LYS A 140 12.46 -14.54 -14.07
N ARG A 141 11.13 -14.46 -13.96
CA ARG A 141 10.42 -13.44 -13.16
C ARG A 141 10.77 -13.57 -11.68
N ALA A 142 10.79 -14.80 -11.15
CA ALA A 142 11.19 -15.09 -9.78
C ALA A 142 12.64 -14.65 -9.50
N LEU A 143 13.61 -15.03 -10.35
CA LEU A 143 14.99 -14.57 -10.20
C LEU A 143 15.14 -13.05 -10.26
N LYS A 144 14.40 -12.38 -11.15
CA LYS A 144 14.40 -10.90 -11.22
C LYS A 144 13.87 -10.28 -9.93
N ALA A 145 12.80 -10.82 -9.36
CA ALA A 145 12.26 -10.37 -8.09
C ALA A 145 13.25 -10.59 -6.94
N PHE A 146 13.93 -11.74 -6.92
CA PHE A 146 14.94 -12.07 -5.91
C PHE A 146 16.15 -11.13 -5.95
N ARG A 147 16.74 -10.92 -7.15
CA ARG A 147 17.86 -9.98 -7.33
C ARG A 147 17.50 -8.55 -6.92
N ARG A 148 16.29 -8.10 -7.27
CA ARG A 148 15.78 -6.78 -6.84
C ARG A 148 15.68 -6.69 -5.32
N LYS A 149 15.19 -7.74 -4.66
CA LYS A 149 15.06 -7.81 -3.20
C LYS A 149 16.43 -7.78 -2.51
N ILE A 150 17.42 -8.56 -2.99
CA ILE A 150 18.81 -8.50 -2.49
C ILE A 150 19.37 -7.09 -2.65
N LYS A 151 19.26 -6.49 -3.84
CA LYS A 151 19.80 -5.15 -4.11
C LYS A 151 19.19 -4.09 -3.19
N SER A 152 17.87 -4.16 -2.97
CA SER A 152 17.19 -3.24 -2.05
C SER A 152 17.68 -3.43 -0.63
N LEU A 153 17.77 -4.68 -0.16
CA LEU A 153 18.20 -4.97 1.22
C LEU A 153 19.64 -4.57 1.47
N ARG A 154 20.56 -4.80 0.53
CA ARG A 154 21.95 -4.31 0.61
C ARG A 154 21.97 -2.78 0.68
N ARG A 155 21.25 -2.11 -0.22
CA ARG A 155 21.16 -0.65 -0.18
C ARG A 155 20.59 -0.11 1.14
N GLU A 156 19.59 -0.77 1.71
CA GLU A 156 19.00 -0.40 3.01
C GLU A 156 19.96 -0.62 4.18
N ASP A 157 20.81 -1.65 4.11
CA ASP A 157 21.85 -1.92 5.11
C ASP A 157 22.98 -0.89 5.03
N GLU A 158 23.46 -0.61 3.82
CA GLU A 158 24.37 0.51 3.52
C GLU A 158 23.80 1.87 3.96
N SER A 159 22.48 2.06 3.85
CA SER A 159 21.81 3.31 4.23
C SER A 159 21.59 3.45 5.73
N LYS A 160 21.68 2.38 6.51
CA LYS A 160 21.69 2.46 8.00
C LYS A 160 23.06 2.94 8.47
N ILE A 161 23.43 4.13 8.01
CA ILE A 161 24.48 4.93 8.60
C ILE A 161 23.99 5.33 9.99
N GLY A 162 24.60 4.72 11.00
CA GLY A 162 24.45 5.15 12.39
C GLY A 162 24.88 6.61 12.53
N SER A 163 24.35 7.27 13.56
CA SER A 163 24.43 8.71 13.89
C SER A 163 25.82 9.41 13.87
N ARG A 164 26.91 8.77 13.43
CA ARG A 164 28.23 9.39 13.33
C ARG A 164 28.52 9.86 11.90
N TYR A 165 28.95 11.11 11.81
CA TYR A 165 29.25 11.82 10.57
C TYR A 165 30.20 11.01 9.67
N VAL A 166 29.71 10.74 8.46
CA VAL A 166 30.42 10.19 7.28
C VAL A 166 31.18 8.89 7.55
N THR A 167 30.45 7.77 7.57
CA THR A 167 31.06 6.45 7.43
C THR A 167 31.44 6.20 5.97
N MET A 168 32.75 5.99 5.71
CA MET A 168 33.23 5.43 4.45
C MET A 168 32.41 4.19 4.09
N GLY A 169 31.90 4.14 2.85
CA GLY A 169 30.92 3.19 2.35
C GLY A 169 31.14 1.76 2.83
N ARG A 170 30.34 1.34 3.81
CA ARG A 170 30.36 -0.02 4.34
C ARG A 170 29.66 -0.93 3.34
N GLU A 171 30.35 -1.93 2.82
CA GLU A 171 29.73 -2.97 2.00
C GLU A 171 28.83 -3.87 2.84
N SER A 172 27.64 -4.19 2.32
CA SER A 172 26.66 -5.04 3.00
C SER A 172 27.07 -6.51 2.98
N ASN A 173 27.21 -7.17 4.14
CA ASN A 173 27.45 -8.62 4.25
C ASN A 173 26.19 -9.48 4.04
N ILE A 174 25.13 -8.92 3.46
CA ILE A 174 23.86 -9.63 3.20
C ILE A 174 24.02 -10.53 1.97
N CYS A 175 24.27 -11.82 2.22
CA CYS A 175 24.35 -12.87 1.19
C CYS A 175 23.10 -13.76 1.11
N ALA A 176 22.43 -14.05 2.24
CA ALA A 176 21.25 -14.92 2.28
C ALA A 176 20.00 -14.14 2.71
N ILE A 177 18.90 -14.31 1.97
CA ILE A 177 17.61 -13.66 2.29
C ILE A 177 16.43 -14.63 2.17
N THR A 178 15.37 -14.35 2.92
CA THR A 178 14.07 -15.00 2.73
C THR A 178 13.48 -14.56 1.38
N PRO A 179 13.08 -15.50 0.51
CA PRO A 179 12.54 -15.16 -0.80
C PRO A 179 11.23 -14.35 -0.69
N PRO A 180 10.88 -13.54 -1.68
CA PRO A 180 9.59 -12.84 -1.70
C PRO A 180 8.42 -13.84 -1.82
N SER A 181 7.35 -13.61 -1.06
CA SER A 181 6.15 -14.47 -0.99
C SER A 181 5.29 -14.45 -2.26
N ASN A 182 5.64 -13.63 -3.26
CA ASN A 182 4.94 -13.54 -4.54
C ASN A 182 5.17 -14.77 -5.44
N PHE A 183 6.08 -15.68 -5.07
CA PHE A 183 6.30 -16.93 -5.79
C PHE A 183 6.29 -18.08 -4.78
N PRO A 184 5.65 -19.22 -5.12
CA PRO A 184 5.61 -20.37 -4.22
C PRO A 184 7.00 -20.98 -4.02
N MET A 185 7.19 -21.69 -2.91
CA MET A 185 8.45 -22.35 -2.56
C MET A 185 8.89 -23.39 -3.60
N THR A 186 7.94 -23.95 -4.35
CA THR A 186 8.19 -24.88 -5.46
C THR A 186 9.07 -24.27 -6.56
N VAL A 187 8.79 -23.02 -6.95
CA VAL A 187 9.55 -22.26 -7.96
C VAL A 187 10.97 -21.98 -7.45
N TRP A 188 11.12 -21.63 -6.16
CA TRP A 188 12.45 -21.40 -5.54
C TRP A 188 13.27 -22.69 -5.41
N ASN A 189 12.63 -23.80 -5.07
CA ASN A 189 13.26 -25.12 -5.05
C ASN A 189 13.76 -25.53 -6.43
N LYS A 190 12.97 -25.32 -7.49
CA LYS A 190 13.41 -25.56 -8.88
C LYS A 190 14.58 -24.67 -9.30
N LEU A 191 14.59 -23.40 -8.90
CA LEU A 191 15.74 -22.51 -9.16
C LEU A 191 17.02 -22.97 -8.45
N ALA A 192 16.89 -23.58 -7.27
CA ALA A 192 18.02 -24.15 -6.55
C ALA A 192 18.50 -25.48 -7.15
N GLU A 193 17.59 -26.33 -7.61
CA GLU A 193 17.93 -27.54 -8.39
C GLU A 193 18.67 -27.19 -9.69
N LEU A 194 18.25 -26.11 -10.36
CA LEU A 194 18.91 -25.58 -11.57
C LEU A 194 20.26 -24.89 -11.28
N GLY A 195 20.70 -24.80 -10.01
CA GLY A 195 21.96 -24.16 -9.63
C GLY A 195 21.97 -22.63 -9.78
N ARG A 196 20.81 -21.98 -9.99
CA ARG A 196 20.71 -20.51 -10.12
C ARG A 196 20.63 -19.80 -8.78
N LEU A 197 20.32 -20.54 -7.72
CA LEU A 197 20.28 -20.12 -6.31
C LEU A 197 20.89 -21.22 -5.44
N LYS A 198 21.55 -20.85 -4.34
CA LYS A 198 22.03 -21.82 -3.35
C LYS A 198 21.17 -21.73 -2.08
N LYS A 199 20.88 -22.88 -1.48
CA LYS A 199 20.08 -22.96 -0.24
C LYS A 199 21.00 -22.70 0.96
N ALA A 200 20.76 -21.63 1.69
CA ALA A 200 21.58 -21.21 2.84
C ALA A 200 21.02 -21.67 4.20
N GLY A 201 19.95 -22.48 4.20
CA GLY A 201 19.29 -23.01 5.41
C GLY A 201 18.12 -22.14 5.90
N SER A 202 17.22 -22.71 6.71
CA SER A 202 16.02 -22.01 7.27
C SER A 202 15.08 -21.36 6.23
N GLY A 203 14.99 -21.94 5.03
CA GLY A 203 14.16 -21.38 3.95
C GLY A 203 14.74 -20.11 3.30
N THR A 204 16.01 -19.80 3.55
CA THR A 204 16.74 -18.72 2.88
C THR A 204 17.50 -19.22 1.66
N PHE A 205 17.61 -18.34 0.68
CA PHE A 205 18.39 -18.58 -0.53
C PHE A 205 19.48 -17.52 -0.63
N GLU A 206 20.60 -17.91 -1.20
CA GLU A 206 21.73 -17.05 -1.53
C GLU A 206 21.98 -17.08 -3.04
N LEU A 207 22.55 -16.00 -3.55
CA LEU A 207 23.05 -15.97 -4.93
C LEU A 207 24.37 -16.75 -4.95
N PRO A 208 24.54 -17.73 -5.86
CA PRO A 208 25.80 -18.45 -6.01
C PRO A 208 26.92 -17.53 -6.50
#